data_AF-A0A0B2SW12-F1
#
_entry.id   AF-A0A0B2SW12-F1
#
_cell.length_a   1.000
_cell.length_b   1.000
_cell.length_c   1.000
_cell.angle_alpha   90.00
_cell.angle_beta   90.00
_cell.angle_gamma   90.00
#
_symmetry.space_group_name_H-M   'P 1'
#
loop_
_entity.id
_entity.type
_entity.pdbx_description
1 polymer ?
#
loop_
_entity_poly.entity_id
_entity_poly.type
_entity_poly.pdbx_seq_one_letter_code
_entity_poly.pdbx_strand_id
1 'polypeptide(L)' 'MSELLFNDIFKVEKVDPDGKKYDKVSRIVARSEKCDMYLLLDVNTEIYPMGEKERFLMALSPSLVLNTKALLFA' A
#
# COMPACT_ATOMS: atom_id res chain seq x y z
N MET A 1 -0.47 -9.89 20.09
CA MET A 1 -0.06 -10.03 18.69
C MET A 1 -1.10 -9.31 17.87
N SER A 2 -0.84 -8.06 17.47
CA SER A 2 -1.55 -7.47 16.35
C SER A 2 -0.80 -7.96 15.13
N GLU A 3 -1.21 -9.12 14.61
CA GLU A 3 -0.58 -9.70 13.43
C GLU A 3 -1.08 -8.92 12.22
N LEU A 4 -0.14 -8.31 11.49
CA LEU A 4 -0.46 -7.82 10.16
C LEU A 4 -0.89 -9.04 9.34
N LEU A 5 -2.11 -9.00 8.79
CA LEU A 5 -2.58 -10.03 7.85
C LEU A 5 -1.67 -10.08 6.62
N PHE A 6 -1.08 -8.94 6.29
CA PHE A 6 -0.22 -8.80 5.13
C PHE A 6 0.72 -7.61 5.31
N ASN A 7 1.97 -7.76 4.89
CA ASN A 7 2.84 -6.64 4.61
C ASN A 7 3.76 -6.99 3.44
N ASP A 8 3.94 -6.04 2.52
CA ASP A 8 4.97 -6.13 1.48
C ASP A 8 5.29 -4.75 0.89
N ILE A 9 6.46 -4.65 0.26
CA ILE A 9 6.83 -3.50 -0.57
C ILE A 9 6.23 -3.72 -1.96
N PHE A 10 5.48 -2.74 -2.43
CA PHE A 10 4.97 -2.68 -3.79
C PHE A 10 5.70 -1.62 -4.58
N LYS A 11 5.93 -1.91 -5.85
CA LYS A 11 6.39 -0.95 -6.85
C LYS A 11 5.25 -0.61 -7.79
N VAL A 12 4.96 0.68 -7.96
CA VAL A 12 3.97 1.16 -8.92
C VAL A 12 4.51 0.93 -10.33
N GLU A 13 3.75 0.20 -11.14
CA GLU A 13 4.06 -0.06 -12.55
C GLU A 13 3.40 0.96 -13.48
N LYS A 14 2.14 1.33 -13.20
CA LYS A 14 1.36 2.29 -13.98
C LYS A 14 0.45 3.12 -13.09
N VAL A 15 0.15 4.34 -13.54
CA VAL A 15 -0.88 5.21 -12.96
C VAL A 15 -1.92 5.52 -14.02
N ASP A 16 -3.20 5.33 -13.71
CA ASP A 16 -4.35 5.55 -14.59
C ASP A 16 -4.20 4.85 -15.97
N PRO A 17 -4.05 3.50 -16.01
CA PRO A 17 -3.77 2.76 -17.24
C PRO A 17 -4.85 2.89 -18.32
N ASP A 18 -6.09 3.18 -17.91
CA ASP A 18 -7.26 3.39 -18.79
C ASP A 18 -7.50 4.89 -19.09
N GLY A 19 -6.54 5.75 -18.77
CA GLY A 19 -6.66 7.21 -18.81
C GLY A 19 -7.24 7.79 -17.52
N LYS A 20 -6.90 9.06 -17.25
CA LYS A 20 -7.34 9.77 -16.06
C LYS A 20 -8.83 10.09 -16.14
N LYS A 21 -9.61 9.59 -15.16
CA LYS A 21 -11.07 9.80 -15.07
C LYS A 21 -11.50 10.76 -13.96
N TYR A 22 -10.68 10.86 -12.91
CA TYR A 22 -10.98 11.67 -11.73
C TYR A 22 -9.82 12.61 -11.44
N ASP A 23 -10.11 13.84 -11.01
CA ASP A 23 -9.07 14.83 -10.79
C ASP A 23 -8.18 14.52 -9.58
N LYS A 24 -8.79 13.96 -8.53
CA LYS A 24 -8.23 13.77 -7.19
C LYS A 24 -7.99 12.31 -6.81
N VAL A 25 -8.38 11.37 -7.68
CA VAL A 25 -8.24 9.94 -7.45
C VAL A 25 -7.56 9.35 -8.67
N SER A 26 -6.50 8.58 -8.45
CA SER A 26 -5.88 7.78 -9.51
C SER A 26 -5.91 6.32 -9.15
N ARG A 27 -6.02 5.48 -10.17
CA ARG A 27 -5.87 4.03 -10.07
C ARG A 27 -4.41 3.67 -10.29
N ILE A 28 -3.75 3.12 -9.27
CA ILE A 28 -2.42 2.57 -9.42
C ILE A 28 -2.48 1.08 -9.77
N VAL A 29 -1.55 0.67 -10.61
CA VAL A 29 -1.19 -0.72 -10.85
C VAL A 29 0.16 -0.94 -10.20
N ALA A 30 0.28 -1.88 -9.26
CA ALA A 30 1.53 -2.15 -8.57
C ALA A 30 1.81 -3.65 -8.45
N ARG A 31 3.09 -3.99 -8.37
CA ARG A 31 3.56 -5.37 -8.16
C ARG A 31 4.40 -5.46 -6.90
N SER A 32 4.15 -6.51 -6.14
CA SER A 32 4.87 -6.84 -4.92
C SER A 32 6.29 -7.30 -5.25
N GLU A 33 7.26 -6.90 -4.42
CA GLU A 33 8.66 -7.29 -4.62
C GLU A 33 8.97 -8.70 -4.10
N LYS A 34 8.17 -9.25 -3.17
CA LYS A 34 8.48 -10.54 -2.51
C LYS A 34 7.49 -11.66 -2.80
N CYS A 35 6.22 -11.34 -2.94
CA CYS A 35 5.12 -12.30 -2.94
C CYS A 35 4.48 -12.51 -4.32
N ASP A 36 5.07 -11.96 -5.40
CA ASP A 36 4.52 -11.93 -6.77
C ASP A 36 3.02 -11.53 -6.80
N MET A 37 2.64 -10.60 -5.93
CA MET A 37 1.26 -10.12 -5.87
C MET A 37 1.05 -8.95 -6.82
N TYR A 38 -0.15 -8.91 -7.39
CA TYR A 38 -0.63 -7.81 -8.21
C TYR A 38 -1.65 -6.99 -7.42
N LEU A 39 -1.51 -5.67 -7.46
CA LEU A 39 -2.36 -4.72 -6.74
C LEU A 39 -2.96 -3.70 -7.70
N LEU A 40 -4.28 -3.57 -7.65
CA LEU A 40 -5.03 -2.44 -8.18
C LEU A 40 -5.60 -1.66 -6.99
N LEU A 41 -5.25 -0.39 -6.87
CA LEU A 41 -5.67 0.45 -5.75
C LEU A 41 -6.03 1.85 -6.23
N ASP A 42 -7.22 2.32 -5.86
CA ASP A 42 -7.64 3.69 -6.09
C ASP A 42 -7.18 4.54 -4.89
N VAL A 43 -6.34 5.55 -5.14
CA VAL A 43 -5.71 6.38 -4.12
C VAL A 43 -6.14 7.83 -4.32
N ASN A 44 -6.42 8.55 -3.22
CA ASN A 44 -6.60 10.00 -3.28
C ASN A 44 -5.23 10.67 -3.54
N THR A 45 -4.97 11.00 -4.80
CA THR A 45 -3.69 11.53 -5.29
C THR A 45 -3.50 13.02 -5.04
N GLU A 46 -4.54 13.73 -4.59
CA GLU A 46 -4.42 15.12 -4.11
C GLU A 46 -3.67 15.17 -2.77
N ILE A 47 -3.96 14.20 -1.89
CA ILE A 47 -3.38 14.13 -0.54
C ILE A 47 -2.10 13.29 -0.50
N TYR A 48 -2.07 12.20 -1.27
CA TYR A 48 -0.94 11.28 -1.33
C TYR A 48 -0.52 11.04 -2.78
N PRO A 49 0.33 11.91 -3.34
CA PRO A 49 0.82 11.76 -4.71
C PRO A 49 1.57 10.43 -4.85
N MET A 50 1.26 9.68 -5.91
CA MET A 50 1.99 8.46 -6.27
C MET A 50 2.36 8.50 -7.75
N GLY A 51 3.60 8.14 -8.05
CA GLY A 51 4.16 8.09 -9.39
C GLY A 51 4.55 6.69 -9.84
N GLU A 52 4.68 6.50 -11.16
CA GLU A 52 5.26 5.27 -11.69
C GLU A 52 6.68 5.05 -11.15
N LYS A 53 7.03 3.78 -10.89
CA LYS A 53 8.30 3.30 -10.32
C LYS A 53 8.52 3.64 -8.85
N GLU A 54 7.64 4.40 -8.21
CA GLU A 54 7.70 4.60 -6.77
C GLU A 54 7.45 3.30 -6.02
N ARG A 55 8.04 3.21 -4.81
CA ARG A 55 7.91 2.07 -3.92
C ARG A 55 7.21 2.51 -2.64
N PHE A 56 6.25 1.71 -2.18
CA PHE A 56 5.57 1.94 -0.91
C PHE A 56 5.42 0.63 -0.14
N LEU A 57 5.46 0.74 1.19
CA LEU A 57 5.14 -0.37 2.09
C LEU A 57 3.63 -0.42 2.28
N MET A 58 3.00 -1.51 1.86
CA MET A 58 1.60 -1.78 2.16
C MET A 58 1.52 -2.72 3.36
N ALA A 59 0.69 -2.37 4.35
CA ALA A 59 0.37 -3.24 5.47
C ALA A 59 -1.14 -3.32 5.63
N LEU A 60 -1.67 -4.53 5.81
CA LEU A 60 -3.08 -4.78 6.15
C LEU A 60 -3.15 -5.38 7.54
N SER A 61 -3.99 -4.79 8.38
CA SER A 61 -4.23 -5.24 9.75
C SER A 61 -5.73 -5.41 9.96
N PRO A 62 -6.19 -6.43 10.73
CA PRO A 62 -7.61 -6.56 11.05
C PRO A 62 -8.03 -5.57 12.15
N SER A 63 -7.07 -4.91 12.81
CA SER A 63 -7.33 -3.96 13.90
C SER A 63 -6.32 -2.82 13.94
N LEU A 64 -6.76 -1.66 14.43
CA LEU A 64 -5.90 -0.50 14.68
C LEU A 64 -5.08 -0.64 15.97
N VAL A 65 -5.40 -1.61 16.83
CA VAL A 65 -4.75 -1.77 18.12
C VAL A 65 -3.31 -2.24 17.89
N LEU A 66 -2.39 -1.28 17.94
CA LEU A 66 -0.97 -1.53 18.08
C LEU A 66 -0.77 -2.10 19.48
N ASN A 67 -0.85 -3.42 19.62
CA ASN A 67 -0.55 -4.05 20.90
C ASN A 67 0.98 -4.09 21.04
N THR A 68 1.58 -2.94 21.32
CA THR A 68 2.98 -2.78 21.69
C THR A 68 3.16 -3.44 23.05
N LYS A 69 3.36 -4.75 23.08
CA LYS A 69 4.22 -5.33 24.12
C LYS A 69 5.63 -4.87 23.80
N ALA A 70 5.91 -3.59 24.09
CA ALA A 70 7.27 -3.20 24.44
C ALA A 70 7.70 -4.22 25.50
N LEU A 71 8.81 -4.88 25.21
CA LEU A 71 9.39 -5.94 26.03
C LEU A 71 9.46 -5.47 27.48
N LEU A 72 8.47 -5.85 28.28
CA LEU A 72 8.62 -6.05 29.72
C LEU A 72 9.19 -7.46 29.88
N PHE A 73 10.44 -7.61 29.49
CA PHE A 73 11.37 -8.57 30.07
C PHE A 73 12.43 -7.66 30.70
N ALA A 74 12.30 -7.43 32.01
CA ALA A 74 13.03 -8.14 33.05
C ALA A 74 14.33 -7.38 33.36
#